data_AF-A0A1H6Y9R3-F1
#
_entry.id   AF-A0A1H6Y9R3-F1
#
_cell.length_a   1.000
_cell.length_b   1.000
_cell.length_c   1.000
_cell.angle_alpha   90.00
_cell.angle_beta   90.00
_cell.angle_gamma   90.00
#
_symmetry.space_group_name_H-M   'P 1'
#
loop_
_entity.id
_entity.type
_entity.pdbx_description
1 polymer ?
#
loop_
_entity_poly.entity_id
_entity_poly.type
_entity_poly.pdbx_seq_one_letter_code
_entity_poly.pdbx_strand_id
1 'polypeptide(L)'
;MAIGVGHGDFIPLFSSKKGTGLFGRSASLQVQIYHIAEKSERIRHLRNLFRWAGQDVARDVNGRRMKEIIEDIKNGDFWAFLEHFDEFWNFKLLMLGETRLTVGLFIGLTLSIVFLFIISEITRKFLANKVLVRYNLDVGIRQSIATIFKYVLIIFGLVTILQNSNVDLSALGILAGAIGVGIGFGLQNITNNFISGLIILVERPIKVGDRIEVDDVYGDVIKISARSTMVLTNDNISIILPNSQFIDNPVINWSHNDRNIRFNIPVGVSYKEDPNKIKRILLEVVKANPGVLSYPEPDVLFEQYNDSSIDFNLRVWTSEYINKPKVLKSQLYYAIFAKFREEMVEIPFPQRDLHIRSGLEKFTSS
;
A
#
# COMPACT_ATOMS: atom_id res chain seq x y z
N MET A 1 -44.59 40.63 13.40
CA MET A 1 -43.63 41.53 14.06
C MET A 1 -42.44 41.71 13.11
N ALA A 2 -42.12 42.97 12.84
CA ALA A 2 -41.22 43.59 11.85
C ALA A 2 -40.04 42.74 11.31
N ILE A 3 -39.84 42.56 9.99
CA ILE A 3 -39.42 43.48 8.89
C ILE A 3 -37.90 43.45 8.65
N GLY A 4 -37.54 43.13 7.40
CA GLY A 4 -36.23 43.34 6.78
C GLY A 4 -36.38 43.14 5.27
N VAL A 5 -36.86 44.19 4.60
CA VAL A 5 -37.23 44.27 3.17
C VAL A 5 -36.12 44.98 2.39
N GLY A 6 -35.98 44.64 1.11
CA GLY A 6 -35.36 45.49 0.08
C GLY A 6 -34.75 44.66 -1.06
N HIS A 7 -35.55 44.13 -2.00
CA HIS A 7 -35.88 44.71 -3.32
C HIS A 7 -34.67 45.10 -4.17
N GLY A 8 -34.54 44.71 -5.44
CA GLY A 8 -35.42 44.01 -6.39
C GLY A 8 -34.62 43.80 -7.70
N ASP A 9 -35.15 43.44 -8.86
CA ASP A 9 -36.45 42.94 -9.30
C ASP A 9 -36.28 42.66 -10.82
N PHE A 10 -37.09 41.75 -11.38
CA PHE A 10 -37.44 41.57 -12.80
C PHE A 10 -36.46 40.94 -13.84
N ILE A 11 -36.80 39.68 -14.17
CA ILE A 11 -36.78 38.95 -15.46
C ILE A 11 -37.84 39.62 -16.42
N PRO A 12 -37.86 39.58 -17.79
CA PRO A 12 -37.58 38.42 -18.70
C PRO A 12 -36.99 38.64 -20.12
N LEU A 13 -36.62 37.49 -20.73
CA LEU A 13 -36.78 37.03 -22.14
C LEU A 13 -36.23 37.90 -23.30
N PHE A 14 -35.34 37.33 -24.14
CA PHE A 14 -35.61 37.08 -25.56
C PHE A 14 -34.54 36.17 -26.22
N SER A 15 -35.05 35.43 -27.20
CA SER A 15 -34.44 34.44 -28.10
C SER A 15 -33.60 35.05 -29.23
N SER A 16 -32.75 34.20 -29.84
CA SER A 16 -32.40 34.16 -31.27
C SER A 16 -31.06 34.74 -31.75
N LYS A 17 -30.22 33.81 -32.24
CA LYS A 17 -29.31 33.82 -33.42
C LYS A 17 -28.51 35.07 -33.81
N LYS A 18 -27.21 34.78 -34.02
CA LYS A 18 -26.27 35.26 -35.07
C LYS A 18 -25.94 36.76 -35.12
N GLY A 19 -24.67 37.09 -34.91
CA GLY A 19 -24.10 38.37 -35.34
C GLY A 19 -22.67 38.59 -34.84
N THR A 20 -21.70 38.33 -35.70
CA THR A 20 -20.29 38.71 -35.59
C THR A 20 -20.10 40.23 -35.44
N GLY A 21 -19.12 40.67 -34.64
CA GLY A 21 -18.41 41.92 -34.94
C GLY A 21 -18.05 42.84 -33.75
N LEU A 22 -16.74 42.99 -33.55
CA LEU A 22 -16.04 44.25 -33.24
C LEU A 22 -15.91 44.83 -31.82
N PHE A 23 -16.54 44.31 -30.76
CA PHE A 23 -16.27 44.82 -29.39
C PHE A 23 -15.66 43.85 -28.38
N GLY A 24 -15.39 42.59 -28.76
CA GLY A 24 -14.76 41.58 -27.88
C GLY A 24 -13.24 41.46 -27.98
N ARG A 25 -12.57 42.24 -28.84
CA ARG A 25 -11.11 42.15 -29.05
C ARG A 25 -10.31 43.21 -28.29
N SER A 26 -10.90 44.29 -27.78
CA SER A 26 -10.16 45.35 -27.07
C SER A 26 -9.86 45.01 -25.61
N ALA A 27 -10.77 44.31 -24.92
CA ALA A 27 -10.58 43.93 -23.51
C ALA A 27 -9.54 42.82 -23.32
N SER A 28 -9.47 41.84 -24.24
CA SER A 28 -8.44 40.78 -24.19
C SER A 28 -7.05 41.30 -24.58
N LEU A 29 -6.98 42.30 -25.49
CA LEU A 29 -5.75 43.01 -25.82
C LEU A 29 -5.28 43.88 -24.66
N GLN A 30 -6.15 44.58 -23.93
CA GLN A 30 -5.72 45.38 -22.76
C GLN A 30 -5.17 44.52 -21.62
N VAL A 31 -5.75 43.34 -21.34
CA VAL A 31 -5.24 42.42 -20.30
C VAL A 31 -3.94 41.74 -20.76
N GLN A 32 -3.81 41.37 -22.03
CA GLN A 32 -2.54 40.86 -22.57
C GLN A 32 -1.46 41.94 -22.62
N ILE A 33 -1.80 43.18 -22.96
CA ILE A 33 -0.87 44.32 -22.93
C ILE A 33 -0.46 44.62 -21.49
N TYR A 34 -1.35 44.51 -20.49
CA TYR A 34 -0.99 44.72 -19.09
C TYR A 34 -0.05 43.62 -18.57
N HIS A 35 -0.29 42.36 -18.90
CA HIS A 35 0.61 41.26 -18.51
C HIS A 35 1.95 41.27 -19.26
N ILE A 36 1.98 41.73 -20.52
CA ILE A 36 3.21 41.96 -21.27
C ILE A 36 3.94 43.20 -20.74
N ALA A 37 3.23 44.26 -20.35
CA ALA A 37 3.79 45.47 -19.77
C ALA A 37 4.40 45.21 -18.38
N GLU A 38 3.73 44.46 -17.50
CA GLU A 38 4.21 44.08 -16.17
C GLU A 38 5.42 43.14 -16.25
N LYS A 39 5.41 42.18 -17.19
CA LYS A 39 6.58 41.35 -17.49
C LYS A 39 7.72 42.18 -18.08
N SER A 40 7.41 43.20 -18.88
CA SER A 40 8.40 44.13 -19.43
C SER A 40 9.00 45.05 -18.37
N GLU A 41 8.24 45.46 -17.34
CA GLU A 41 8.74 46.28 -16.23
C GLU A 41 9.58 45.46 -15.25
N ARG A 42 9.21 44.21 -14.94
CA ARG A 42 10.08 43.30 -14.18
C ARG A 42 11.36 42.96 -14.95
N ILE A 43 11.29 42.79 -16.26
CA ILE A 43 12.48 42.62 -17.12
C ILE A 43 13.26 43.92 -17.25
N ARG A 44 12.63 45.10 -17.20
CA ARG A 44 13.31 46.41 -17.18
C ARG A 44 14.01 46.65 -15.85
N HIS A 45 13.40 46.28 -14.72
CA HIS A 45 14.03 46.29 -13.41
C HIS A 45 15.16 45.28 -13.31
N LEU A 46 14.98 44.04 -13.76
CA LEU A 46 16.06 43.04 -13.81
C LEU A 46 17.19 43.48 -14.75
N ARG A 47 16.89 44.02 -15.93
CA ARG A 47 17.90 44.55 -16.86
C ARG A 47 18.59 45.79 -16.33
N ASN A 48 17.90 46.64 -15.57
CA ASN A 48 18.51 47.78 -14.89
C ASN A 48 19.29 47.33 -13.65
N LEU A 49 18.90 46.26 -12.97
CA LEU A 49 19.65 45.62 -11.88
C LEU A 49 20.91 44.93 -12.41
N PHE A 50 20.82 44.25 -13.56
CA PHE A 50 21.96 43.66 -14.28
C PHE A 50 22.83 44.72 -14.97
N ARG A 51 22.27 45.86 -15.42
CA ARG A 51 23.05 47.01 -15.90
C ARG A 51 23.69 47.80 -14.76
N TRP A 52 23.04 47.91 -13.62
CA TRP A 52 23.59 48.55 -12.42
C TRP A 52 24.68 47.67 -11.80
N ALA A 53 24.42 46.37 -11.62
CA ALA A 53 25.44 45.39 -11.24
C ALA A 53 26.56 45.31 -12.29
N GLY A 54 26.25 45.42 -13.58
CA GLY A 54 27.25 45.43 -14.66
C GLY A 54 28.00 46.76 -14.83
N GLN A 55 27.44 47.90 -14.44
CA GLN A 55 28.10 49.21 -14.52
C GLN A 55 28.87 49.58 -13.25
N ASP A 56 28.43 49.16 -12.07
CA ASP A 56 29.17 49.38 -10.82
C ASP A 56 30.31 48.36 -10.66
N VAL A 57 30.15 47.11 -11.12
CA VAL A 57 31.28 46.16 -11.26
C VAL A 57 32.25 46.58 -12.38
N ALA A 58 31.82 47.35 -13.38
CA ALA A 58 32.71 47.89 -14.41
C ALA A 58 33.37 49.23 -14.04
N ARG A 59 32.83 49.97 -13.05
CA ARG A 59 33.37 51.26 -12.61
C ARG A 59 34.27 51.15 -11.39
N ASP A 60 34.19 50.08 -10.62
CA ASP A 60 35.13 49.81 -9.55
C ASP A 60 36.13 48.71 -9.96
N VAL A 61 37.33 49.16 -10.35
CA VAL A 61 38.59 48.39 -10.45
C VAL A 61 38.54 47.07 -11.26
N ASN A 62 38.70 47.15 -12.59
CA ASN A 62 39.31 46.02 -13.36
C ASN A 62 39.73 46.36 -14.80
N GLY A 63 39.28 47.48 -15.38
CA GLY A 63 39.65 47.84 -16.76
C GLY A 63 41.14 48.17 -16.99
N ARG A 64 41.89 48.54 -15.94
CA ARG A 64 43.36 48.75 -16.01
C ARG A 64 44.13 47.44 -15.75
N ARG A 65 43.75 46.68 -14.73
CA ARG A 65 44.33 45.36 -14.41
C ARG A 65 44.21 44.35 -15.55
N MET A 66 43.07 44.34 -16.25
CA MET A 66 42.88 43.43 -17.38
C MET A 66 43.83 43.71 -18.55
N LYS A 67 44.26 44.98 -18.73
CA LYS A 67 45.25 45.34 -19.75
C LYS A 67 46.66 44.91 -19.33
N GLU A 68 47.02 45.09 -18.06
CA GLU A 68 48.28 44.63 -17.47
C GLU A 68 48.41 43.10 -17.57
N ILE A 69 47.36 42.34 -17.24
CA ILE A 69 47.32 40.88 -17.41
C ILE A 69 47.55 40.45 -18.86
N ILE A 70 46.92 41.14 -19.82
CA ILE A 70 47.10 40.85 -21.26
C ILE A 70 48.54 41.19 -21.72
N GLU A 71 49.14 42.24 -21.15
CA GLU A 71 50.50 42.67 -21.44
C GLU A 71 51.55 41.72 -20.84
N ASP A 72 51.34 41.22 -19.63
CA ASP A 72 52.20 40.24 -18.95
C ASP A 72 52.16 38.85 -19.61
N ILE A 73 50.97 38.38 -20.02
CA ILE A 73 50.81 37.16 -20.84
C ILE A 73 51.56 37.31 -22.18
N LYS A 74 51.53 38.49 -22.77
CA LYS A 74 52.19 38.78 -24.06
C LYS A 74 53.71 38.92 -23.92
N ASN A 75 54.19 39.33 -22.74
CA ASN A 75 55.61 39.43 -22.40
C ASN A 75 56.22 38.11 -21.87
N GLY A 76 55.41 37.06 -21.70
CA GLY A 76 55.86 35.72 -21.31
C GLY A 76 56.09 35.54 -19.79
N ASP A 77 55.61 36.47 -18.96
CA ASP A 77 55.70 36.36 -17.51
C ASP A 77 54.58 35.44 -16.98
N PHE A 78 54.84 34.14 -17.09
CA PHE A 78 53.93 33.09 -16.62
C PHE A 78 53.64 33.20 -15.11
N TRP A 79 54.59 33.69 -14.32
CA TRP A 79 54.44 33.79 -12.87
C TRP A 79 53.53 34.94 -12.47
N ALA A 80 53.66 36.11 -13.10
CA ALA A 80 52.73 37.22 -12.93
C ALA A 80 51.30 36.82 -13.34
N PHE A 81 51.14 36.07 -14.43
CA PHE A 81 49.84 35.52 -14.82
C PHE A 81 49.24 34.58 -13.75
N LEU A 82 50.07 33.71 -13.15
CA LEU A 82 49.62 32.80 -12.08
C LEU A 82 49.18 33.55 -10.82
N GLU A 83 49.84 34.64 -10.44
CA GLU A 83 49.44 35.47 -9.30
C GLU A 83 48.08 36.13 -9.52
N HIS A 84 47.87 36.72 -10.70
CA HIS A 84 46.57 37.30 -11.07
C HIS A 84 45.46 36.24 -11.17
N PHE A 85 45.80 35.03 -11.60
CA PHE A 85 44.88 33.91 -11.63
C PHE A 85 44.48 33.48 -10.20
N ASP A 86 45.42 33.42 -9.27
CA ASP A 86 45.14 33.13 -7.86
C ASP A 86 44.31 34.22 -7.19
N GLU A 87 44.59 35.50 -7.48
CA GLU A 87 43.75 36.62 -7.02
C GLU A 87 42.31 36.52 -7.54
N PHE A 88 42.13 36.19 -8.82
CA PHE A 88 40.81 35.97 -9.41
C PHE A 88 40.09 34.78 -8.78
N TRP A 89 40.81 33.67 -8.55
CA TRP A 89 40.26 32.46 -7.95
C TRP A 89 39.81 32.67 -6.50
N ASN A 90 40.57 33.47 -5.74
CA ASN A 90 40.32 33.84 -4.36
C ASN A 90 39.46 35.10 -4.20
N PHE A 91 38.99 35.69 -5.32
CA PHE A 91 38.14 36.86 -5.30
C PHE A 91 36.83 36.58 -4.54
N LYS A 92 36.52 37.44 -3.57
CA LYS A 92 35.39 37.27 -2.65
C LYS A 92 34.11 37.78 -3.32
N LEU A 93 33.16 36.88 -3.60
CA LEU A 93 31.87 37.22 -4.19
C LEU A 93 30.83 37.58 -3.14
N LEU A 94 30.73 36.80 -2.06
CA LEU A 94 29.70 36.93 -1.02
C LEU A 94 30.19 36.34 0.31
N MET A 95 29.72 36.90 1.42
CA MET A 95 29.88 36.31 2.75
C MET A 95 28.56 35.61 3.11
N LEU A 96 28.57 34.28 3.23
CA LEU A 96 27.42 33.49 3.68
C LEU A 96 27.78 32.86 5.03
N GLY A 97 27.34 33.51 6.11
CA GLY A 97 27.74 33.14 7.48
C GLY A 97 29.26 33.26 7.68
N GLU A 98 29.91 32.17 8.09
CA GLU A 98 31.38 32.10 8.24
C GLU A 98 32.11 31.64 6.97
N THR A 99 31.38 31.23 5.93
CA THR A 99 31.98 30.76 4.68
C THR A 99 32.24 31.91 3.70
N ARG A 100 33.50 32.02 3.27
CA ARG A 100 33.93 32.96 2.24
C ARG A 100 33.63 32.33 0.88
N LEU A 101 32.57 32.76 0.20
CA LEU A 101 32.32 32.32 -1.16
C LEU A 101 33.29 33.01 -2.11
N THR A 102 34.31 32.28 -2.52
CA THR A 102 35.24 32.69 -3.58
C THR A 102 34.72 32.29 -4.95
N VAL A 103 35.19 32.96 -6.01
CA VAL A 103 34.91 32.58 -7.40
C VAL A 103 35.30 31.13 -7.66
N GLY A 104 36.45 30.70 -7.14
CA GLY A 104 36.92 29.32 -7.23
C GLY A 104 35.98 28.30 -6.60
N LEU A 105 35.42 28.60 -5.42
CA LEU A 105 34.47 27.72 -4.74
C LEU A 105 33.16 27.61 -5.52
N PHE A 106 32.65 28.73 -6.06
CA PHE A 106 31.42 28.71 -6.87
C PHE A 106 31.58 27.89 -8.16
N ILE A 107 32.71 28.08 -8.88
CA ILE A 107 33.03 27.29 -10.07
C ILE A 107 33.23 25.82 -9.71
N GLY A 108 33.97 25.53 -8.63
CA GLY A 108 34.21 24.18 -8.14
C GLY A 108 32.92 23.44 -7.76
N LEU A 109 32.00 24.11 -7.06
CA LEU A 109 30.67 23.58 -6.75
C LEU A 109 29.87 23.28 -8.02
N THR A 110 29.82 24.24 -8.95
CA THR A 110 29.08 24.09 -10.21
C THR A 110 29.62 22.91 -11.03
N LEU A 111 30.94 22.81 -11.18
CA LEU A 111 31.59 21.70 -11.87
C LEU A 111 31.34 20.36 -11.16
N SER A 112 31.40 20.33 -9.83
CA SER A 112 31.13 19.13 -9.05
C SER A 112 29.69 18.65 -9.21
N ILE A 113 28.72 19.58 -9.25
CA ILE A 113 27.31 19.26 -9.48
C ILE A 113 27.11 18.72 -10.90
N VAL A 114 27.68 19.39 -11.92
CA VAL A 114 27.61 18.92 -13.31
C VAL A 114 28.22 17.52 -13.44
N PHE A 115 29.40 17.30 -12.85
CA PHE A 115 30.06 16.01 -12.81
C PHE A 115 29.19 14.94 -12.13
N LEU A 116 28.56 15.28 -11.00
CA LEU A 116 27.63 14.40 -10.30
C LEU A 116 26.44 13.97 -11.18
N PHE A 117 25.83 14.89 -11.92
CA PHE A 117 24.72 14.55 -12.83
C PHE A 117 25.17 13.65 -13.98
N ILE A 118 26.36 13.90 -14.54
CA ILE A 118 26.95 13.09 -15.61
C ILE A 118 27.23 11.68 -15.09
N ILE A 119 27.95 11.53 -13.97
CA ILE A 119 28.29 10.22 -13.42
C ILE A 119 27.03 9.45 -13.01
N SER A 120 26.04 10.13 -12.43
CA SER A 120 24.76 9.51 -12.06
C SER A 120 24.01 8.98 -13.28
N GLU A 121 24.03 9.69 -14.41
CA GLU A 121 23.39 9.24 -15.65
C GLU A 121 24.14 8.08 -16.31
N ILE A 122 25.47 8.10 -16.29
CA ILE A 122 26.30 6.99 -16.76
C ILE A 122 26.01 5.74 -15.93
N THR A 123 26.04 5.87 -14.60
CA THR A 123 25.74 4.77 -13.66
C THR A 123 24.33 4.24 -13.85
N ARG A 124 23.34 5.12 -14.04
CA ARG A 124 21.95 4.71 -14.34
C ARG A 124 21.87 3.84 -15.60
N LYS A 125 22.47 4.30 -16.70
CA LYS A 125 22.48 3.56 -17.97
C LYS A 125 23.22 2.23 -17.85
N PHE A 126 24.36 2.23 -17.15
CA PHE A 126 25.13 1.02 -16.88
C PHE A 126 24.33 0.00 -16.06
N LEU A 127 23.71 0.44 -14.97
CA LEU A 127 22.91 -0.41 -14.10
C LEU A 127 21.71 -0.99 -14.85
N ALA A 128 20.95 -0.15 -15.58
CA ALA A 128 19.76 -0.58 -16.33
C ALA A 128 20.07 -1.55 -17.48
N ASN A 129 21.15 -1.28 -18.24
CA ASN A 129 21.39 -1.95 -19.52
C ASN A 129 22.46 -3.04 -19.47
N LYS A 130 23.31 -3.10 -18.43
CA LYS A 130 24.37 -4.13 -18.31
C LYS A 130 24.22 -5.02 -17.08
N VAL A 131 23.82 -4.46 -15.94
CA VAL A 131 23.75 -5.21 -14.68
C VAL A 131 22.38 -5.88 -14.52
N LEU A 132 21.30 -5.09 -14.54
CA LEU A 132 19.95 -5.58 -14.25
C LEU A 132 19.37 -6.49 -15.36
N VAL A 133 19.93 -6.43 -16.57
CA VAL A 133 19.55 -7.33 -17.68
C VAL A 133 19.78 -8.80 -17.33
N ARG A 134 20.79 -9.10 -16.50
CA ARG A 134 21.14 -10.48 -16.12
C ARG A 134 20.12 -11.17 -15.20
N TYR A 135 19.17 -10.42 -14.63
CA TYR A 135 18.19 -10.91 -13.65
C TYR A 135 16.81 -11.20 -14.24
N ASN A 136 16.69 -11.25 -15.58
CA ASN A 136 15.43 -11.50 -16.30
C ASN A 136 14.25 -10.60 -15.88
N LEU A 137 14.56 -9.36 -15.45
CA LEU A 137 13.58 -8.36 -15.05
C LEU A 137 13.01 -7.63 -16.27
N ASP A 138 11.72 -7.31 -16.20
CA ASP A 138 11.03 -6.49 -17.20
C ASP A 138 11.70 -5.13 -17.37
N VAL A 139 11.67 -4.61 -18.60
CA VAL A 139 12.32 -3.33 -18.96
C VAL A 139 11.86 -2.20 -18.04
N GLY A 140 10.56 -2.13 -17.72
CA GLY A 140 10.01 -1.12 -16.81
C GLY A 140 10.57 -1.19 -15.39
N ILE A 141 10.71 -2.40 -14.83
CA ILE A 141 11.28 -2.61 -13.49
C ILE A 141 12.76 -2.19 -13.49
N ARG A 142 13.53 -2.60 -14.50
CA ARG A 142 14.95 -2.24 -14.61
C ARG A 142 15.16 -0.72 -14.66
N GLN A 143 14.38 -0.02 -15.48
CA GLN A 143 14.47 1.45 -15.58
C GLN A 143 14.06 2.13 -14.28
N SER A 144 13.05 1.62 -13.59
CA SER A 144 12.59 2.17 -12.31
C SER A 144 13.66 2.03 -11.23
N ILE A 145 14.24 0.83 -11.05
CA ILE A 145 15.33 0.58 -10.09
C ILE A 145 16.53 1.49 -10.38
N ALA A 146 16.96 1.57 -11.65
CA ALA A 146 18.09 2.41 -12.02
C ALA A 146 17.83 3.91 -11.77
N THR A 147 16.60 4.37 -12.01
CA THR A 147 16.21 5.76 -11.78
C THR A 147 16.17 6.10 -10.28
N ILE A 148 15.63 5.20 -9.44
CA ILE A 148 15.68 5.34 -7.98
C ILE A 148 17.13 5.41 -7.51
N PHE A 149 17.99 4.52 -7.99
CA PHE A 149 19.42 4.53 -7.66
C PHE A 149 20.11 5.83 -8.07
N LYS A 150 19.77 6.39 -9.25
CA LYS A 150 20.24 7.71 -9.69
C LYS A 150 19.85 8.81 -8.69
N TYR A 151 18.59 8.85 -8.25
CA TYR A 151 18.16 9.87 -7.29
C TYR A 151 18.85 9.73 -5.94
N VAL A 152 19.02 8.51 -5.45
CA VAL A 152 19.79 8.24 -4.23
C VAL A 152 21.22 8.76 -4.40
N LEU A 153 21.89 8.44 -5.51
CA LEU A 153 23.27 8.90 -5.78
C LEU A 153 23.35 10.44 -5.86
N ILE A 154 22.39 11.10 -6.51
CA ILE A 154 22.35 12.57 -6.58
C ILE A 154 22.15 13.18 -5.19
N ILE A 155 21.23 12.65 -4.38
CA ILE A 155 20.98 13.16 -3.02
C ILE A 155 22.24 13.03 -2.16
N PHE A 156 22.83 11.84 -2.10
CA PHE A 156 24.06 11.62 -1.32
C PHE A 156 25.22 12.45 -1.87
N GLY A 157 25.39 12.54 -3.20
CA GLY A 157 26.44 13.34 -3.81
C GLY A 157 26.29 14.83 -3.53
N LEU A 158 25.07 15.38 -3.56
CA LEU A 158 24.81 16.77 -3.20
C LEU A 158 25.15 17.04 -1.74
N VAL A 159 24.76 16.15 -0.81
CA VAL A 159 25.12 16.28 0.60
C VAL A 159 26.63 16.30 0.77
N THR A 160 27.36 15.37 0.15
CA THR A 160 28.83 15.32 0.21
C THR A 160 29.49 16.59 -0.36
N ILE A 161 29.02 17.09 -1.51
CA ILE A 161 29.54 18.31 -2.14
C ILE A 161 29.36 19.53 -1.21
N LEU A 162 28.18 19.65 -0.58
CA LEU A 162 27.88 20.77 0.31
C LEU A 162 28.64 20.68 1.63
N GLN A 163 28.79 19.48 2.22
CA GLN A 163 29.60 19.26 3.43
C GLN A 163 31.06 19.65 3.22
N ASN A 164 31.65 19.24 2.08
CA ASN A 164 33.04 19.57 1.73
C ASN A 164 33.27 21.06 1.48
N SER A 165 32.21 21.85 1.33
CA SER A 165 32.26 23.29 1.09
C SER A 165 32.02 24.12 2.37
N ASN A 166 32.06 23.47 3.54
CA ASN A 166 31.81 24.07 4.86
C ASN A 166 30.43 24.73 5.01
N VAL A 167 29.45 24.36 4.18
CA VAL A 167 28.08 24.88 4.28
C VAL A 167 27.37 24.20 5.45
N ASP A 168 26.73 24.99 6.33
CA ASP A 168 25.91 24.45 7.41
C ASP A 168 24.66 23.75 6.83
N LEU A 169 24.58 22.43 7.05
CA LEU A 169 23.47 21.60 6.59
C LEU A 169 22.41 21.36 7.67
N SER A 170 22.49 22.00 8.83
CA SER A 170 21.57 21.77 9.96
C SER A 170 20.11 21.97 9.55
N ALA A 171 19.81 23.06 8.84
CA ALA A 171 18.45 23.34 8.34
C ALA A 171 17.98 22.29 7.31
N LEU A 172 18.86 21.84 6.42
CA LEU A 172 18.56 20.78 5.45
C LEU A 172 18.36 19.43 6.15
N GLY A 173 19.12 19.16 7.21
CA GLY A 173 18.98 17.96 8.04
C GLY A 173 17.63 17.89 8.74
N ILE A 174 17.14 19.01 9.30
CA ILE A 174 15.80 19.08 9.90
C ILE A 174 14.72 18.81 8.84
N LEU A 175 14.82 19.47 7.68
CA LEU A 175 13.87 19.26 6.57
C LEU A 175 13.91 17.81 6.07
N ALA A 176 15.10 17.25 5.88
CA ALA A 176 15.30 15.87 5.46
C ALA A 176 14.76 14.87 6.51
N GLY A 177 14.92 15.18 7.79
CA GLY A 177 14.34 14.40 8.89
C GLY A 177 12.80 14.38 8.83
N ALA A 178 12.17 15.56 8.67
CA ALA A 178 10.73 15.66 8.53
C ALA A 178 10.19 14.91 7.29
N ILE A 179 10.86 15.06 6.15
CA ILE A 179 10.54 14.33 4.91
C ILE A 179 10.74 12.82 5.13
N GLY A 180 11.84 12.41 5.77
CA GLY A 180 12.14 11.01 6.06
C GLY A 180 11.10 10.34 6.93
N VAL A 181 10.62 11.04 7.98
CA VAL A 181 9.51 10.58 8.81
C VAL A 181 8.22 10.44 7.98
N GLY A 182 7.90 11.44 7.16
CA GLY A 182 6.73 11.39 6.27
C GLY A 182 6.77 10.22 5.28
N ILE A 183 7.93 9.98 4.66
CA ILE A 183 8.16 8.82 3.78
C ILE A 183 8.06 7.51 4.57
N GLY A 184 8.62 7.46 5.78
CA GLY A 184 8.57 6.29 6.66
C GLY A 184 7.13 5.88 6.98
N PHE A 185 6.28 6.84 7.35
CA PHE A 185 4.85 6.61 7.54
C PHE A 185 4.15 6.17 6.25
N GLY A 186 4.49 6.79 5.10
CA GLY A 186 3.93 6.39 3.80
C GLY A 186 4.30 4.97 3.37
N LEU A 187 5.48 4.49 3.76
CA LEU A 187 5.99 3.15 3.40
C LEU A 187 5.72 2.09 4.47
N GLN A 188 5.14 2.45 5.62
CA GLN A 188 4.94 1.56 6.76
C GLN A 188 4.25 0.25 6.36
N ASN A 189 3.17 0.32 5.58
CA ASN A 189 2.43 -0.87 5.14
C ASN A 189 3.24 -1.77 4.20
N ILE A 190 4.08 -1.19 3.35
CA ILE A 190 4.92 -1.96 2.43
C ILE A 190 5.99 -2.71 3.22
N THR A 191 6.65 -2.01 4.14
CA THR A 191 7.65 -2.58 5.04
C THR A 191 7.06 -3.67 5.92
N ASN A 192 5.88 -3.42 6.52
CA ASN A 192 5.20 -4.42 7.36
C ASN A 192 4.96 -5.71 6.57
N ASN A 193 4.32 -5.62 5.40
CA ASN A 193 4.05 -6.79 4.56
C ASN A 193 5.31 -7.52 4.09
N PHE A 194 6.39 -6.80 3.84
CA PHE A 194 7.66 -7.41 3.47
C PHE A 194 8.28 -8.19 4.63
N ILE A 195 8.31 -7.59 5.83
CA ILE A 195 8.81 -8.24 7.05
C ILE A 195 7.93 -9.45 7.39
N SER A 196 6.60 -9.31 7.37
CA SER A 196 5.67 -10.43 7.57
C SER A 196 5.92 -11.56 6.56
N GLY A 197 6.22 -11.22 5.30
CA GLY A 197 6.61 -12.21 4.29
C GLY A 197 7.87 -12.99 4.67
N LEU A 198 8.91 -12.30 5.17
CA LEU A 198 10.13 -12.96 5.66
C LEU A 198 9.86 -13.85 6.86
N ILE A 199 9.05 -13.40 7.82
CA ILE A 199 8.64 -14.17 8.99
C ILE A 199 7.92 -15.45 8.55
N ILE A 200 6.95 -15.35 7.64
CA ILE A 200 6.24 -16.51 7.09
C ILE A 200 7.20 -17.51 6.44
N LEU A 201 8.22 -17.04 5.72
CA LEU A 201 9.20 -17.93 5.07
C LEU A 201 10.12 -18.65 6.06
N VAL A 202 10.51 -17.98 7.14
CA VAL A 202 11.43 -18.49 8.17
C VAL A 202 10.70 -19.41 9.13
N GLU A 203 9.60 -18.95 9.74
CA GLU A 203 8.86 -19.68 10.77
C GLU A 203 7.87 -20.69 10.18
N ARG A 204 7.42 -20.47 8.94
CA ARG A 204 6.47 -21.32 8.22
C ARG A 204 5.18 -21.64 8.99
N PRO A 205 4.48 -20.65 9.58
CA PRO A 205 3.17 -20.87 10.21
C PRO A 205 2.12 -21.33 9.19
N ILE A 206 2.30 -20.92 7.93
CA ILE A 206 1.56 -21.38 6.76
C ILE A 206 2.55 -21.75 5.64
N LYS A 207 2.16 -22.72 4.81
CA LYS A 207 2.94 -23.20 3.66
C LYS A 207 2.06 -23.25 2.42
N VAL A 208 2.71 -23.21 1.25
CA VAL A 208 2.01 -23.50 -0.02
C VAL A 208 1.45 -24.91 0.04
N GLY A 209 0.16 -25.05 -0.25
CA GLY A 209 -0.60 -26.29 -0.14
C GLY A 209 -1.42 -26.42 1.16
N ASP A 210 -1.21 -25.53 2.13
CA ASP A 210 -2.02 -25.55 3.36
C ASP A 210 -3.44 -25.05 3.10
N ARG A 211 -4.40 -25.69 3.78
CA ARG A 211 -5.79 -25.22 3.86
C ARG A 211 -5.92 -24.29 5.05
N ILE A 212 -6.21 -23.02 4.80
CA ILE A 212 -6.24 -21.99 5.84
C ILE A 212 -7.57 -21.24 5.87
N GLU A 213 -7.84 -20.65 7.02
CA GLU A 213 -8.89 -19.67 7.25
C GLU A 213 -8.28 -18.46 7.95
N VAL A 214 -8.43 -17.29 7.34
CA VAL A 214 -7.98 -16.00 7.88
C VAL A 214 -9.06 -14.97 7.57
N ASP A 215 -9.50 -14.25 8.60
CA ASP A 215 -10.69 -13.41 8.54
C ASP A 215 -11.90 -14.18 7.93
N ASP A 216 -12.49 -13.70 6.83
CA ASP A 216 -13.60 -14.36 6.12
C ASP A 216 -13.13 -15.21 4.92
N VAL A 217 -11.81 -15.45 4.78
CA VAL A 217 -11.24 -16.13 3.63
C VAL A 217 -10.87 -17.56 3.97
N TYR A 218 -11.54 -18.51 3.31
CA TYR A 218 -11.29 -19.95 3.42
C TYR A 218 -10.77 -20.53 2.10
N GLY A 219 -9.58 -21.13 2.10
CA GLY A 219 -9.01 -21.68 0.87
C GLY A 219 -7.62 -22.30 1.01
N ASP A 220 -7.09 -22.78 -0.11
CA ASP A 220 -5.73 -23.33 -0.18
C ASP A 220 -4.71 -22.22 -0.49
N VAL A 221 -3.60 -22.21 0.23
CA VAL A 221 -2.46 -21.34 -0.10
C VAL A 221 -1.79 -21.83 -1.38
N ILE A 222 -1.89 -21.06 -2.46
CA ILE A 222 -1.30 -21.44 -3.75
C ILE A 222 0.04 -20.77 -4.03
N LYS A 223 0.30 -19.61 -3.44
CA LYS A 223 1.57 -18.89 -3.60
C LYS A 223 1.81 -17.91 -2.46
N ILE A 224 3.02 -17.93 -1.89
CA ILE A 224 3.51 -16.92 -0.95
C ILE A 224 4.52 -16.04 -1.70
N SER A 225 4.29 -14.73 -1.74
CA SER A 225 5.17 -13.74 -2.37
C SER A 225 5.71 -12.78 -1.31
N ALA A 226 6.64 -11.90 -1.70
CA ALA A 226 7.31 -11.00 -0.75
C ALA A 226 6.37 -10.12 0.10
N ARG A 227 5.22 -9.68 -0.45
CA ARG A 227 4.28 -8.77 0.23
C ARG A 227 2.86 -9.31 0.39
N SER A 228 2.57 -10.46 -0.21
CA SER A 228 1.22 -10.99 -0.28
C SER A 228 1.22 -12.50 -0.48
N THR A 229 0.18 -13.13 0.03
CA THR A 229 -0.11 -14.55 -0.15
C THR A 229 -1.40 -14.71 -0.94
N MET A 230 -1.41 -15.67 -1.86
CA MET A 230 -2.53 -15.96 -2.73
C MET A 230 -3.23 -17.23 -2.23
N VAL A 231 -4.53 -17.12 -1.99
CA VAL A 231 -5.40 -18.16 -1.46
C VAL A 231 -6.47 -18.47 -2.50
N LEU A 232 -6.65 -19.74 -2.83
CA LEU A 232 -7.67 -20.22 -3.77
C LEU A 232 -8.86 -20.79 -3.00
N THR A 233 -10.03 -20.20 -3.18
CA THR A 233 -11.27 -20.68 -2.53
C THR A 233 -11.79 -21.94 -3.21
N ASN A 234 -12.77 -22.60 -2.57
CA ASN A 234 -13.47 -23.74 -3.15
C ASN A 234 -14.23 -23.42 -4.44
N ASP A 235 -14.57 -22.15 -4.66
CA ASP A 235 -15.24 -21.66 -5.86
C ASP A 235 -14.24 -21.29 -6.98
N ASN A 236 -12.97 -21.69 -6.81
CA ASN A 236 -11.88 -21.40 -7.75
C ASN A 236 -11.61 -19.89 -7.94
N ILE A 237 -11.82 -19.10 -6.87
CA ILE A 237 -11.56 -17.66 -6.84
C ILE A 237 -10.22 -17.42 -6.14
N SER A 238 -9.33 -16.68 -6.80
CA SER A 238 -8.03 -16.31 -6.25
C SER A 238 -8.14 -15.01 -5.46
N ILE A 239 -7.86 -15.10 -4.16
CA ILE A 239 -7.85 -13.97 -3.22
C ILE A 239 -6.40 -13.67 -2.86
N ILE A 240 -6.00 -12.40 -3.01
CA ILE A 240 -4.65 -11.94 -2.70
C ILE A 240 -4.69 -11.19 -1.37
N LEU A 241 -4.07 -11.76 -0.35
CA LEU A 241 -4.04 -11.21 0.99
C LEU A 241 -2.67 -10.61 1.30
N PRO A 242 -2.59 -9.43 1.95
CA PRO A 242 -1.34 -8.88 2.46
C PRO A 242 -0.71 -9.84 3.47
N ASN A 243 0.61 -10.01 3.44
CA ASN A 243 1.29 -10.94 4.36
C ASN A 243 1.11 -10.57 5.83
N SER A 244 0.95 -9.28 6.13
CA SER A 244 0.68 -8.77 7.47
C SER A 244 -0.56 -9.40 8.11
N GLN A 245 -1.62 -9.72 7.36
CA GLN A 245 -2.81 -10.38 7.91
C GLN A 245 -2.53 -11.75 8.53
N PHE A 246 -1.54 -12.49 8.03
CA PHE A 246 -1.20 -13.80 8.59
C PHE A 246 -0.32 -13.73 9.84
N ILE A 247 0.14 -12.53 10.19
CA ILE A 247 0.96 -12.26 11.38
C ILE A 247 0.14 -11.49 12.42
N ASP A 248 -0.65 -10.51 11.97
CA ASP A 248 -1.41 -9.60 12.81
C ASP A 248 -2.72 -10.24 13.30
N ASN A 249 -3.34 -11.14 12.52
CA ASN A 249 -4.61 -11.79 12.85
C ASN A 249 -4.43 -13.29 13.18
N PRO A 250 -5.34 -13.88 13.98
CA PRO A 250 -5.40 -15.34 14.13
C PRO A 250 -5.63 -16.04 12.79
N VAL A 251 -4.85 -17.09 12.52
CA VAL A 251 -4.98 -17.93 11.33
C VAL A 251 -5.30 -19.35 11.78
N ILE A 252 -6.39 -19.92 11.26
CA ILE A 252 -6.69 -21.34 11.44
C ILE A 252 -6.05 -22.10 10.30
N ASN A 253 -5.06 -22.93 10.60
CA ASN A 253 -4.44 -23.81 9.62
C ASN A 253 -4.97 -25.23 9.81
N TRP A 254 -5.85 -25.65 8.91
CA TRP A 254 -6.55 -26.94 8.96
C TRP A 254 -5.68 -28.13 8.53
N SER A 255 -4.45 -27.88 8.07
CA SER A 255 -3.55 -28.91 7.55
C SER A 255 -2.11 -28.80 8.04
N HIS A 256 -1.85 -28.04 9.11
CA HIS A 256 -0.49 -27.67 9.53
C HIS A 256 0.38 -28.87 9.94
N ASN A 257 -0.13 -29.71 10.83
CA ASN A 257 0.60 -30.83 11.44
C ASN A 257 0.06 -32.19 11.00
N ASP A 258 -1.26 -32.33 10.98
CA ASP A 258 -1.96 -33.52 10.52
C ASP A 258 -3.11 -33.08 9.61
N ARG A 259 -3.38 -33.87 8.58
CA ARG A 259 -4.52 -33.70 7.69
C ARG A 259 -5.79 -34.35 8.27
N ASN A 260 -5.67 -35.15 9.32
CA ASN A 260 -6.81 -35.69 10.04
C ASN A 260 -7.45 -34.60 10.89
N ILE A 261 -8.63 -34.15 10.50
CA ILE A 261 -9.41 -33.14 11.23
C ILE A 261 -10.69 -33.76 11.78
N ARG A 262 -11.15 -33.22 12.91
CA ARG A 262 -12.39 -33.64 13.55
C ARG A 262 -13.53 -32.68 13.21
N PHE A 263 -14.63 -33.22 12.73
CA PHE A 263 -15.89 -32.49 12.57
C PHE A 263 -16.89 -32.88 13.65
N ASN A 264 -17.68 -31.90 14.07
CA ASN A 264 -18.79 -32.05 15.00
C ASN A 264 -20.11 -31.98 14.22
N ILE A 265 -20.94 -33.00 14.38
CA ILE A 265 -22.21 -33.16 13.69
C ILE A 265 -23.31 -33.20 14.77
N PRO A 266 -23.98 -32.07 15.02
CA PRO A 266 -25.08 -32.03 15.97
C PRO A 266 -26.29 -32.80 15.42
N VAL A 267 -26.90 -33.63 16.26
CA VAL A 267 -28.07 -34.45 15.97
C VAL A 267 -29.03 -34.39 17.16
N GLY A 268 -30.26 -33.95 16.94
CA GLY A 268 -31.32 -33.92 17.96
C GLY A 268 -32.37 -35.01 17.70
N VAL A 269 -32.82 -35.68 18.77
CA VAL A 269 -33.86 -36.71 18.73
C VAL A 269 -34.90 -36.51 19.83
N SER A 270 -36.05 -37.17 19.70
CA SER A 270 -37.16 -37.08 20.65
C SER A 270 -36.76 -37.62 22.03
N TYR A 271 -37.32 -37.04 23.10
CA TYR A 271 -37.13 -37.52 24.48
C TYR A 271 -37.62 -38.96 24.73
N LYS A 272 -38.39 -39.53 23.80
CA LYS A 272 -38.87 -40.92 23.86
C LYS A 272 -37.81 -41.94 23.45
N GLU A 273 -36.73 -41.51 22.80
CA GLU A 273 -35.70 -42.41 22.28
C GLU A 273 -34.72 -42.84 23.38
N ASP A 274 -34.21 -44.07 23.29
CA ASP A 274 -33.12 -44.56 24.15
C ASP A 274 -31.76 -43.99 23.69
N PRO A 275 -31.07 -43.21 24.53
CA PRO A 275 -29.75 -42.65 24.17
C PRO A 275 -28.71 -43.69 23.74
N ASN A 276 -28.75 -44.90 24.30
CA ASN A 276 -27.81 -45.96 23.93
C ASN A 276 -28.11 -46.51 22.53
N LYS A 277 -29.39 -46.63 22.17
CA LYS A 277 -29.83 -46.98 20.80
C LYS A 277 -29.33 -45.94 19.80
N ILE A 278 -29.50 -44.65 20.11
CA ILE A 278 -29.09 -43.56 19.22
C ILE A 278 -27.57 -43.53 19.02
N LYS A 279 -26.79 -43.66 20.11
CA LYS A 279 -25.33 -43.78 20.03
C LYS A 279 -24.90 -44.92 19.11
N ARG A 280 -25.52 -46.11 19.25
CA ARG A 280 -25.20 -47.26 18.40
C ARG A 280 -25.50 -46.99 16.93
N ILE A 281 -26.67 -46.43 16.62
CA ILE A 281 -27.09 -46.11 15.25
C ILE A 281 -26.13 -45.11 14.60
N LEU A 282 -25.80 -44.02 15.30
CA LEU A 282 -24.90 -43.00 14.77
C LEU A 282 -23.49 -43.55 14.51
N LEU A 283 -22.98 -44.43 15.39
CA LEU A 283 -21.70 -45.11 15.20
C LEU A 283 -21.72 -46.09 14.01
N GLU A 284 -22.84 -46.76 13.76
CA GLU A 284 -23.00 -47.64 12.59
C GLU A 284 -22.95 -46.84 11.28
N VAL A 285 -23.66 -45.69 11.24
CA VAL A 285 -23.69 -44.81 10.06
C VAL A 285 -22.28 -44.30 9.70
N VAL A 286 -21.49 -43.87 10.68
CA VAL A 286 -20.14 -43.36 10.41
C VAL A 286 -19.16 -44.46 10.03
N LYS A 287 -19.28 -45.66 10.62
CA LYS A 287 -18.44 -46.81 10.25
C LYS A 287 -18.69 -47.28 8.81
N ALA A 288 -19.90 -47.08 8.30
CA ALA A 288 -20.24 -47.40 6.92
C ALA A 288 -19.83 -46.31 5.92
N ASN A 289 -19.41 -45.11 6.37
CA ASN A 289 -19.07 -44.01 5.49
C ASN A 289 -17.56 -44.02 5.15
N PRO A 290 -17.18 -44.15 3.87
CA PRO A 290 -15.76 -44.21 3.47
C PRO A 290 -15.01 -42.90 3.73
N GLY A 291 -15.70 -41.76 3.87
CA GLY A 291 -15.11 -40.46 4.16
C GLY A 291 -14.75 -40.23 5.62
N VAL A 292 -15.09 -41.17 6.52
CA VAL A 292 -14.78 -41.11 7.95
C VAL A 292 -13.65 -42.10 8.28
N LEU A 293 -12.65 -41.62 9.02
CA LEU A 293 -11.54 -42.44 9.46
C LEU A 293 -11.96 -43.40 10.56
N SER A 294 -11.41 -44.62 10.52
CA SER A 294 -11.56 -45.59 11.60
C SER A 294 -10.61 -45.32 12.77
N TYR A 295 -9.48 -44.66 12.51
CA TYR A 295 -8.54 -44.21 13.53
C TYR A 295 -8.07 -42.78 13.22
N PRO A 296 -8.19 -41.81 14.14
CA PRO A 296 -8.81 -41.93 15.47
C PRO A 296 -10.30 -42.30 15.40
N GLU A 297 -10.80 -43.06 16.38
CA GLU A 297 -12.18 -43.56 16.35
C GLU A 297 -13.20 -42.41 16.43
N PRO A 298 -14.30 -42.48 15.66
CA PRO A 298 -15.42 -41.57 15.85
C PRO A 298 -16.14 -41.89 17.15
N ASP A 299 -16.72 -40.88 17.78
CA ASP A 299 -17.51 -41.05 18.99
C ASP A 299 -18.76 -40.17 18.99
N VAL A 300 -19.63 -40.45 19.94
CA VAL A 300 -20.90 -39.73 20.12
C VAL A 300 -20.95 -39.27 21.55
N LEU A 301 -21.05 -37.97 21.74
CA LEU A 301 -21.31 -37.36 23.03
C LEU A 301 -22.80 -37.09 23.19
N PHE A 302 -23.33 -37.40 24.37
CA PHE A 302 -24.58 -36.82 24.82
C PHE A 302 -24.26 -35.39 25.25
N GLU A 303 -24.72 -34.40 24.49
CA GLU A 303 -24.30 -33.00 24.69
C GLU A 303 -25.15 -32.35 25.78
N GLN A 304 -26.48 -32.37 25.61
CA GLN A 304 -27.41 -31.74 26.54
C GLN A 304 -28.85 -32.23 26.35
N TYR A 305 -29.67 -31.96 27.38
CA TYR A 305 -31.12 -31.96 27.28
C TYR A 305 -31.59 -30.57 26.81
N ASN A 306 -32.30 -30.48 25.69
CA ASN A 306 -32.75 -29.22 25.07
C ASN A 306 -34.28 -29.09 25.12
N ASP A 307 -34.85 -27.94 24.74
CA ASP A 307 -36.27 -27.61 24.93
C ASP A 307 -37.25 -28.63 24.32
N SER A 308 -36.87 -29.30 23.23
CA SER A 308 -37.73 -30.29 22.55
C SER A 308 -36.96 -31.52 22.06
N SER A 309 -35.66 -31.62 22.35
CA SER A 309 -34.80 -32.71 21.89
C SER A 309 -33.78 -33.11 22.94
N ILE A 310 -33.34 -34.36 22.82
CA ILE A 310 -32.06 -34.80 23.37
C ILE A 310 -31.00 -34.58 22.29
N ASP A 311 -29.97 -33.79 22.60
CA ASP A 311 -28.95 -33.40 21.63
C ASP A 311 -27.69 -34.25 21.79
N PHE A 312 -27.26 -34.83 20.67
CA PHE A 312 -26.02 -35.58 20.53
C PHE A 312 -25.05 -34.82 19.63
N ASN A 313 -23.76 -34.97 19.92
CA ASN A 313 -22.68 -34.46 19.10
C ASN A 313 -21.86 -35.63 18.58
N LEU A 314 -22.07 -35.96 17.31
CA LEU A 314 -21.33 -36.99 16.61
C LEU A 314 -20.01 -36.40 16.12
N ARG A 315 -18.89 -36.88 16.66
CA ARG A 315 -17.56 -36.40 16.31
C ARG A 315 -16.89 -37.40 15.38
N VAL A 316 -16.52 -36.93 14.19
CA VAL A 316 -15.93 -37.76 13.13
C VAL A 316 -14.60 -37.21 12.70
N TRP A 317 -13.65 -38.10 12.41
CA TRP A 317 -12.35 -37.73 11.86
C TRP A 317 -12.35 -37.96 10.34
N THR A 318 -11.72 -37.07 9.60
CA THR A 318 -11.56 -37.20 8.14
C THR A 318 -10.25 -36.57 7.68
N SER A 319 -9.66 -37.11 6.60
CA SER A 319 -8.47 -36.57 5.93
C SER A 319 -8.77 -36.06 4.51
N GLU A 320 -9.89 -36.48 3.92
CA GLU A 320 -10.24 -36.20 2.53
C GLU A 320 -11.09 -34.94 2.38
N TYR A 321 -11.93 -34.64 3.39
CA TYR A 321 -12.94 -33.58 3.31
C TYR A 321 -12.52 -32.26 3.95
N ILE A 322 -11.23 -32.05 4.22
CA ILE A 322 -10.68 -30.79 4.75
C ILE A 322 -11.09 -29.63 3.85
N ASN A 323 -10.97 -29.78 2.54
CA ASN A 323 -11.37 -28.75 1.59
C ASN A 323 -12.88 -28.64 1.41
N LYS A 324 -13.67 -29.66 1.79
CA LYS A 324 -15.11 -29.75 1.54
C LYS A 324 -15.90 -30.16 2.79
N PRO A 325 -15.77 -29.43 3.91
CA PRO A 325 -16.39 -29.80 5.20
C PRO A 325 -17.92 -29.99 5.08
N LYS A 326 -18.57 -29.14 4.29
CA LYS A 326 -20.02 -29.17 4.07
C LYS A 326 -20.49 -30.44 3.34
N VAL A 327 -19.65 -31.04 2.49
CA VAL A 327 -20.03 -32.23 1.71
C VAL A 327 -20.12 -33.44 2.63
N LEU A 328 -19.11 -33.69 3.47
CA LEU A 328 -19.12 -34.80 4.42
C LEU A 328 -20.29 -34.66 5.40
N LYS A 329 -20.50 -33.45 5.95
CA LYS A 329 -21.60 -33.18 6.88
C LYS A 329 -22.96 -33.48 6.24
N SER A 330 -23.16 -33.05 4.98
CA SER A 330 -24.38 -33.34 4.22
C SER A 330 -24.57 -34.85 4.01
N GLN A 331 -23.53 -35.55 3.54
CA GLN A 331 -23.58 -37.01 3.33
C GLN A 331 -23.97 -37.77 4.61
N LEU A 332 -23.38 -37.38 5.74
CA LEU A 332 -23.69 -37.99 7.03
C LEU A 332 -25.11 -37.67 7.48
N TYR A 333 -25.62 -36.45 7.29
CA TYR A 333 -27.03 -36.16 7.59
C TYR A 333 -28.01 -36.97 6.75
N TYR A 334 -27.75 -37.16 5.44
CA TYR A 334 -28.59 -38.04 4.61
C TYR A 334 -28.58 -39.49 5.11
N ALA A 335 -27.41 -40.02 5.47
CA ALA A 335 -27.27 -41.37 5.97
C ALA A 335 -27.92 -41.56 7.36
N ILE A 336 -27.75 -40.59 8.26
CA ILE A 336 -28.40 -40.56 9.58
C ILE A 336 -29.91 -40.55 9.42
N PHE A 337 -30.44 -39.67 8.55
CA PHE A 337 -31.87 -39.57 8.32
C PHE A 337 -32.47 -40.88 7.77
N ALA A 338 -31.78 -41.51 6.80
CA ALA A 338 -32.21 -42.80 6.27
C ALA A 338 -32.25 -43.89 7.35
N LYS A 339 -31.19 -43.99 8.16
CA LYS A 339 -31.09 -44.99 9.24
C LYS A 339 -32.07 -44.73 10.37
N PHE A 340 -32.33 -43.47 10.72
CA PHE A 340 -33.36 -43.10 11.68
C PHE A 340 -34.75 -43.54 11.24
N ARG A 341 -35.07 -43.38 9.95
CA ARG A 341 -36.34 -43.86 9.39
C ARG A 341 -36.47 -45.38 9.46
N GLU A 342 -35.41 -46.12 9.17
CA GLU A 342 -35.38 -47.60 9.25
C GLU A 342 -35.57 -48.10 10.68
N GLU A 343 -34.94 -47.44 11.65
CA GLU A 343 -34.97 -47.79 13.08
C GLU A 343 -36.14 -47.15 13.84
N MET A 344 -37.04 -46.47 13.12
CA MET A 344 -38.21 -45.74 13.64
C MET A 344 -37.86 -44.72 14.75
N VAL A 345 -36.74 -44.01 14.59
CA VAL A 345 -36.31 -42.95 15.51
C VAL A 345 -37.06 -41.66 15.19
N GLU A 346 -37.74 -41.09 16.19
CA GLU A 346 -38.49 -39.83 16.06
C GLU A 346 -37.56 -38.60 16.08
N ILE A 347 -37.58 -37.81 15.01
CA ILE A 347 -36.96 -36.47 14.97
C ILE A 347 -38.02 -35.47 15.45
N PRO A 348 -37.79 -34.74 16.56
CA PRO A 348 -38.84 -33.95 17.18
C PRO A 348 -39.06 -32.64 16.41
N PHE A 349 -40.32 -32.27 16.26
CA PHE A 349 -40.70 -30.87 16.03
C PHE A 349 -40.66 -30.10 17.35
N PRO A 350 -40.59 -28.75 17.32
CA PRO A 350 -40.75 -27.93 18.50
C PRO A 350 -42.03 -28.31 19.26
N GLN A 351 -41.88 -28.74 20.52
CA GLN A 351 -43.00 -29.14 21.38
C GLN A 351 -43.47 -27.94 22.20
N ARG A 352 -44.79 -27.85 22.45
CA ARG A 352 -45.38 -26.84 23.33
C ARG A 352 -46.49 -27.46 24.15
N ASP A 353 -46.37 -27.37 25.46
CA ASP A 353 -47.43 -27.73 26.38
C ASP A 353 -48.39 -26.55 26.55
N LEU A 354 -49.65 -26.74 26.15
CA LEU A 354 -50.71 -25.74 26.29
C LEU A 354 -51.59 -26.07 27.48
N HIS A 355 -51.54 -25.24 28.52
CA HIS A 355 -52.44 -25.35 29.66
C HIS A 355 -53.63 -24.39 29.50
N ILE A 356 -54.74 -24.89 28.95
CA ILE A 356 -55.97 -24.10 28.71
C ILE A 356 -56.77 -24.01 30.01
N ARG A 357 -56.88 -22.81 30.60
CA ARG A 357 -57.54 -22.59 31.90
C ARG A 357 -59.07 -22.40 31.83
N SER A 358 -59.61 -21.95 30.69
CA SER A 358 -61.05 -21.64 30.53
C SER A 358 -61.47 -21.59 29.05
N GLY A 359 -62.76 -21.79 28.75
CA GLY A 359 -63.34 -21.57 27.41
C GLY A 359 -63.61 -22.82 26.56
N LEU A 360 -63.37 -24.02 27.10
CA LEU A 360 -63.65 -25.31 26.44
C LEU A 360 -65.15 -25.66 26.42
N GLU A 361 -65.92 -25.17 27.40
CA GLU A 361 -67.36 -25.41 27.52
C GLU A 361 -68.23 -24.85 26.38
N LYS A 362 -67.68 -23.97 25.53
CA LYS A 362 -68.34 -23.49 24.30
C LYS A 362 -68.28 -24.47 23.14
N PHE A 363 -67.42 -25.49 23.20
CA PHE A 363 -67.21 -26.45 22.10
C PHE A 363 -67.97 -27.76 22.28
N THR A 364 -68.46 -28.07 23.49
CA THR A 364 -69.16 -29.33 23.81
C THR A 364 -70.68 -29.26 23.67
N SER A 365 -71.24 -28.10 23.31
CA SER A 365 -72.68 -27.83 23.31
C SER A 365 -73.31 -27.71 21.91
N SER A 366 -72.83 -28.47 20.91
CA SER A 366 -73.39 -28.50 19.55
C SER A 366 -74.11 -29.81 19.25
#